data_AF-A0A959MVI9-F1
#
_entry.id   AF-A0A959MVI9-F1
#
_cell.length_a   1.000
_cell.length_b   1.000
_cell.length_c   1.000
_cell.angle_alpha   90.00
_cell.angle_beta   90.00
_cell.angle_gamma   90.00
#
_symmetry.space_group_name_H-M   'P 1'
#
loop_
_entity.id
_entity.type
_entity.pdbx_description
1 polymer ?
#
loop_
_entity_poly.entity_id
_entity_poly.type
_entity_poly.pdbx_seq_one_letter_code
_entity_poly.pdbx_strand_id
1 'polypeptide(L)'
;MKLIISTIVGFLVLFLLGWLFYGILFAKYLEVAYGDIARPMASFRMWAIIVANLLQALLISLIYSKFFNKGGSPAGQGFTCGIWLGFYSSIPYIFYMYASMQISNWQAIIVDAVIIGFMTLLATIGIALVYGQKKEQPATGA
;
A
#
# COMPACT_ATOMS: atom_id res chain seq x y z
N MET A 1 -12.31 -6.53 -17.83
CA MET A 1 -11.33 -5.72 -18.60
C MET A 1 -10.82 -4.49 -17.84
N LYS A 2 -11.68 -3.63 -17.25
CA LYS A 2 -11.24 -2.41 -16.54
C LYS A 2 -10.17 -2.65 -15.45
N LEU A 3 -10.32 -3.70 -14.64
CA LEU A 3 -9.36 -4.08 -13.60
C LEU A 3 -7.96 -4.39 -14.14
N ILE A 4 -7.88 -5.14 -15.24
CA ILE A 4 -6.60 -5.53 -15.85
C ILE A 4 -5.91 -4.31 -16.43
N ILE A 5 -6.65 -3.48 -17.18
CA ILE A 5 -6.12 -2.25 -17.79
C ILE A 5 -5.62 -1.29 -16.71
N SER A 6 -6.41 -1.04 -15.66
CA SER A 6 -5.99 -0.15 -14.57
C SER A 6 -4.77 -0.68 -13.82
N THR A 7 -4.66 -2.00 -13.65
CA THR A 7 -3.50 -2.64 -13.02
C THR A 7 -2.24 -2.44 -13.87
N ILE A 8 -2.32 -2.64 -15.18
CA ILE A 8 -1.18 -2.46 -16.09
C ILE A 8 -0.74 -0.99 -16.11
N VAL A 9 -1.68 -0.05 -16.24
CA VAL A 9 -1.38 1.39 -16.24
C VAL A 9 -0.75 1.80 -14.90
N GLY A 10 -1.34 1.39 -13.78
CA GLY A 10 -0.80 1.67 -12.45
C GLY A 10 0.59 1.08 -12.25
N PHE A 11 0.82 -0.15 -12.71
CA PHE A 11 2.13 -0.80 -12.65
C PHE A 11 3.19 0.00 -13.41
N LEU A 12 2.90 0.40 -14.65
CA LEU A 12 3.83 1.18 -15.47
C LEU A 12 4.16 2.53 -14.81
N VAL A 13 3.15 3.23 -14.29
CA VAL A 13 3.36 4.50 -13.58
C VAL A 13 4.25 4.30 -12.35
N LEU A 14 3.92 3.34 -11.48
CA LEU A 14 4.68 3.09 -10.26
C LEU A 14 6.12 2.65 -10.56
N PHE A 15 6.31 1.75 -11.52
CA PHE A 15 7.63 1.25 -11.90
C PHE A 15 8.52 2.36 -12.49
N LEU A 16 7.98 3.15 -13.42
CA LEU A 16 8.72 4.25 -14.06
C LEU A 16 9.04 5.36 -13.06
N LEU A 17 8.10 5.73 -12.18
CA LEU A 17 8.35 6.71 -11.13
C LEU A 17 9.34 6.19 -10.08
N GLY A 18 9.27 4.90 -9.74
CA GLY A 18 10.26 4.25 -8.89
C GLY A 18 11.67 4.38 -9.47
N TRP A 19 11.83 4.06 -10.75
CA TRP A 19 13.11 4.25 -11.44
C TRP A 19 13.55 5.72 -11.48
N LEU A 20 12.66 6.65 -11.83
CA LEU A 20 12.96 8.08 -11.91
C LEU A 20 13.39 8.65 -10.55
N PHE A 21 12.61 8.41 -9.50
CA PHE A 21 12.88 8.99 -8.18
C PHE A 21 14.08 8.33 -7.49
N TYR A 22 14.10 7.00 -7.41
CA TYR A 22 15.13 6.28 -6.66
C TYR A 22 16.42 6.09 -7.46
N GLY A 23 16.33 5.95 -8.79
CA GLY A 23 17.46 5.69 -9.67
C GLY A 23 18.11 6.93 -10.29
N ILE A 24 17.41 8.07 -10.36
CA ILE A 24 17.92 9.28 -11.02
C ILE A 24 17.90 10.48 -10.08
N LEU A 25 16.71 10.93 -9.66
CA LEU A 25 16.55 12.21 -8.98
C LEU A 25 17.18 12.21 -7.58
N PHE A 26 17.00 11.12 -6.83
CA PHE A 26 17.45 11.01 -5.44
C PHE A 26 18.55 9.96 -5.23
N ALA A 27 19.11 9.38 -6.29
CA ALA A 27 20.04 8.25 -6.20
C ALA A 27 21.20 8.50 -5.22
N LYS A 28 21.94 9.60 -5.39
CA LYS A 28 23.09 9.94 -4.55
C LYS A 28 22.71 10.19 -3.08
N TYR A 29 21.57 10.85 -2.86
CA TYR A 29 21.10 11.13 -1.50
C TYR A 29 20.75 9.82 -0.78
N LEU A 30 20.02 8.94 -1.45
CA LEU A 30 19.58 7.66 -0.89
C LEU A 30 20.74 6.67 -0.73
N GLU A 31 21.73 6.69 -1.62
CA GLU A 31 22.96 5.92 -1.49
C GLU A 31 23.71 6.25 -0.19
N VAL A 32 23.84 7.54 0.13
CA VAL A 32 24.48 7.96 1.39
C VAL A 32 23.58 7.65 2.59
N ALA A 33 22.28 7.93 2.50
CA ALA A 33 21.35 7.78 3.62
C ALA A 33 21.11 6.31 4.01
N TYR A 34 21.16 5.39 3.05
CA TYR A 34 20.88 3.97 3.25
C TYR A 34 22.06 3.04 2.96
N GLY A 35 23.28 3.58 2.77
CA GLY A 35 24.44 2.80 2.30
C GLY A 35 24.76 1.54 3.11
N ASP A 36 24.51 1.55 4.41
CA ASP A 36 24.80 0.42 5.30
C ASP A 36 23.71 -0.67 5.32
N ILE A 37 22.50 -0.36 4.83
CA ILE A 37 21.35 -1.26 4.89
C ILE A 37 20.74 -1.58 3.52
N ALA A 38 21.03 -0.77 2.50
CA ALA A 38 20.60 -1.00 1.13
C ALA A 38 21.46 -2.08 0.48
N ARG A 39 20.84 -2.89 -0.38
CA ARG A 39 21.57 -3.82 -1.24
C ARG A 39 22.38 -3.04 -2.27
N PRO A 40 23.66 -3.38 -2.47
CA PRO A 40 24.40 -2.85 -3.60
C PRO A 40 23.73 -3.26 -4.91
N MET A 41 23.84 -2.42 -5.94
CA MET A 41 23.14 -2.57 -7.22
C MET A 41 23.33 -3.95 -7.86
N ALA A 42 24.54 -4.54 -7.76
CA ALA A 42 24.84 -5.87 -8.27
C ALA A 42 24.04 -7.01 -7.60
N SER A 43 23.56 -6.79 -6.37
CA SER A 43 22.77 -7.75 -5.59
C SER A 43 21.29 -7.37 -5.48
N PHE A 44 20.89 -6.30 -6.16
CA PHE A 44 19.53 -5.78 -6.14
C PHE A 44 18.60 -6.72 -6.90
N ARG A 45 17.47 -7.08 -6.30
CA ARG A 45 16.57 -8.08 -6.88
C ARG A 45 15.45 -7.42 -7.66
N MET A 46 15.76 -7.04 -8.90
CA MET A 46 14.83 -6.30 -9.77
C MET A 46 13.47 -7.00 -9.95
N TRP A 47 13.45 -8.33 -10.06
CA TRP A 47 12.22 -9.09 -10.21
C TRP A 47 11.25 -8.86 -9.03
N ALA A 48 11.77 -8.67 -7.82
CA ALA A 48 10.95 -8.43 -6.63
C ALA A 48 10.36 -7.02 -6.64
N ILE A 49 11.05 -6.01 -7.19
CA ILE A 49 10.46 -4.68 -7.45
C ILE A 49 9.33 -4.79 -8.47
N ILE A 50 9.51 -5.55 -9.54
CA ILE A 50 8.47 -5.75 -10.56
C ILE A 50 7.22 -6.37 -9.91
N VAL A 51 7.40 -7.44 -9.13
CA VAL A 51 6.30 -8.09 -8.40
C VAL A 51 5.65 -7.14 -7.39
N ALA A 52 6.44 -6.38 -6.63
CA ALA A 52 5.93 -5.40 -5.66
C ALA A 52 5.03 -4.36 -6.32
N ASN A 53 5.51 -3.72 -7.40
CA ASN A 53 4.75 -2.71 -8.14
C ASN A 53 3.48 -3.30 -8.76
N LEU A 54 3.55 -4.52 -9.30
CA LEU A 54 2.41 -5.17 -9.92
C LEU A 54 1.32 -5.50 -8.89
N LEU A 55 1.70 -6.07 -7.74
CA LEU A 55 0.79 -6.34 -6.63
C LEU A 55 0.20 -5.04 -6.08
N GLN A 56 1.02 -4.00 -5.94
CA GLN A 56 0.57 -2.69 -5.48
C GLN A 56 -0.46 -2.08 -6.43
N ALA A 57 -0.20 -2.10 -7.74
CA ALA A 57 -1.14 -1.60 -8.76
C ALA A 57 -2.45 -2.41 -8.82
N LEU A 58 -2.36 -3.74 -8.66
CA LEU A 58 -3.51 -4.64 -8.59
C LEU A 58 -4.38 -4.30 -7.38
N LEU A 59 -3.76 -4.15 -6.20
CA LEU A 59 -4.46 -3.84 -4.96
C LEU A 59 -5.11 -2.45 -5.01
N ILE A 60 -4.43 -1.43 -5.53
CA ILE A 60 -5.04 -0.11 -5.79
C ILE A 60 -6.26 -0.27 -6.70
N SER A 61 -6.12 -0.99 -7.82
CA SER A 61 -7.21 -1.19 -8.76
C SER A 61 -8.41 -1.92 -8.13
N LEU A 62 -8.16 -2.91 -7.27
CA LEU A 62 -9.19 -3.63 -6.50
C LEU A 62 -9.88 -2.71 -5.49
N ILE A 63 -9.13 -1.90 -4.74
CA ILE A 63 -9.66 -0.87 -3.83
C ILE A 63 -10.60 0.05 -4.60
N TYR A 64 -10.14 0.67 -5.68
CA TYR A 64 -11.00 1.56 -6.48
C TYR A 64 -12.27 0.83 -6.94
N SER A 65 -12.17 -0.41 -7.45
CA SER A 65 -13.35 -1.16 -7.91
C SER A 65 -14.38 -1.46 -6.82
N LYS A 66 -13.94 -1.60 -5.56
CA LYS A 66 -14.79 -1.94 -4.42
C LYS A 66 -15.44 -0.71 -3.79
N PHE A 67 -14.74 0.43 -3.78
CA PHE A 67 -15.18 1.64 -3.07
C PHE A 67 -15.83 2.69 -3.96
N PHE A 68 -15.71 2.61 -5.29
CA PHE A 68 -16.23 3.66 -6.17
C PHE A 68 -17.77 3.71 -6.33
N ASN A 69 -18.57 2.86 -5.67
CA ASN A 69 -20.01 2.78 -6.00
C ASN A 69 -20.96 2.12 -4.96
N LYS A 70 -20.65 2.04 -3.65
CA LYS A 70 -21.54 1.33 -2.72
C LYS A 70 -21.85 2.08 -1.41
N GLY A 71 -23.14 2.26 -1.15
CA GLY A 71 -23.68 2.48 0.19
C GLY A 71 -23.58 1.22 1.06
N GLY A 72 -23.57 1.41 2.38
CA GLY A 72 -23.44 0.35 3.39
C GLY A 72 -23.29 0.92 4.80
N SER A 73 -23.24 0.07 5.84
CA SER A 73 -23.02 0.53 7.20
C SER A 73 -21.58 1.02 7.41
N PRO A 74 -21.34 2.07 8.21
CA PRO A 74 -20.00 2.64 8.36
C PRO A 74 -18.95 1.65 8.89
N ALA A 75 -19.30 0.84 9.89
CA ALA A 75 -18.39 -0.18 10.43
C ALA A 75 -18.01 -1.26 9.39
N GLY A 76 -18.99 -1.73 8.60
CA GLY A 76 -18.75 -2.73 7.54
C GLY A 76 -17.91 -2.17 6.39
N GLN A 77 -18.08 -0.88 6.07
CA GLN A 77 -17.24 -0.17 5.11
C GLN A 77 -15.81 -0.02 5.63
N GLY A 78 -15.63 0.34 6.91
CA GLY A 78 -14.32 0.48 7.55
C GLY A 78 -13.53 -0.83 7.62
N PHE A 79 -14.20 -1.94 7.92
CA PHE A 79 -13.59 -3.27 7.92
C PHE A 79 -13.17 -3.70 6.51
N THR A 80 -14.06 -3.56 5.52
CA THR A 80 -13.74 -3.90 4.12
C THR A 80 -12.61 -3.02 3.60
N CYS A 81 -12.62 -1.73 3.93
CA CYS A 81 -11.57 -0.78 3.54
C CYS A 81 -10.23 -1.15 4.18
N GLY A 82 -10.27 -1.52 5.46
CA GLY A 82 -9.12 -1.95 6.23
C GLY A 82 -8.44 -3.20 5.71
N ILE A 83 -9.20 -4.21 5.29
CA ILE A 83 -8.61 -5.40 4.69
C ILE A 83 -7.84 -5.04 3.43
N TRP A 84 -8.46 -4.26 2.54
CA TRP A 84 -7.83 -3.91 1.27
C TRP A 84 -6.64 -2.96 1.43
N LEU A 85 -6.75 -1.94 2.27
CA LEU A 85 -5.64 -1.03 2.59
C LEU A 85 -4.53 -1.72 3.38
N GLY A 86 -4.89 -2.66 4.27
CA GLY A 86 -3.95 -3.50 4.99
C GLY A 86 -3.15 -4.38 4.03
N PHE A 87 -3.78 -5.05 3.07
CA PHE A 87 -3.06 -5.79 2.03
C PHE A 87 -2.22 -4.89 1.14
N TYR A 88 -2.75 -3.71 0.76
CA TYR A 88 -2.03 -2.72 -0.04
C TYR A 88 -0.74 -2.23 0.63
N SER A 89 -0.77 -1.99 1.93
CA SER A 89 0.39 -1.52 2.70
C SER A 89 1.38 -2.64 3.04
N SER A 90 0.91 -3.86 3.28
CA SER A 90 1.74 -4.96 3.78
C SER A 90 2.39 -5.81 2.67
N ILE A 91 1.63 -6.25 1.67
CA ILE A 91 2.10 -7.26 0.71
C ILE A 91 3.22 -6.70 -0.20
N PRO A 92 3.06 -5.54 -0.86
CA PRO A 92 4.14 -4.97 -1.67
C PRO A 92 5.38 -4.63 -0.84
N TYR A 93 5.20 -4.21 0.42
CA TYR A 93 6.29 -3.87 1.33
C TYR A 93 7.28 -5.02 1.52
N ILE A 94 6.80 -6.26 1.70
CA ILE A 94 7.67 -7.44 1.81
C ILE A 94 8.60 -7.55 0.60
N PHE A 95 8.07 -7.38 -0.60
CA PHE A 95 8.84 -7.49 -1.84
C PHE A 95 9.78 -6.29 -2.06
N TYR A 96 9.35 -5.08 -1.71
CA TYR A 96 10.23 -3.90 -1.75
C TYR A 96 11.44 -4.07 -0.82
N MET A 97 11.21 -4.52 0.42
CA MET A 97 12.28 -4.80 1.37
C MET A 97 13.16 -5.95 0.87
N TYR A 98 12.57 -7.00 0.29
CA TYR A 98 13.28 -8.12 -0.35
C TYR A 98 14.19 -7.70 -1.49
N ALA A 99 13.74 -6.74 -2.28
CA ALA A 99 14.51 -6.25 -3.41
C ALA A 99 15.67 -5.36 -3.01
N SER A 100 15.44 -4.49 -2.02
CA SER A 100 16.27 -3.30 -1.80
C SER A 100 17.10 -3.33 -0.52
N MET A 101 16.76 -4.14 0.47
CA MET A 101 17.43 -4.11 1.78
C MET A 101 18.23 -5.38 2.07
N GLN A 102 19.40 -5.21 2.69
CA GLN A 102 20.28 -6.27 3.16
C GLN A 102 19.83 -6.76 4.53
N ILE A 103 18.67 -7.42 4.58
CA ILE A 103 18.10 -7.93 5.82
C ILE A 103 18.48 -9.40 6.00
N SER A 104 19.04 -9.71 7.17
CA SER A 104 19.47 -11.05 7.56
C SER A 104 18.30 -11.94 7.97
N ASN A 105 17.31 -11.38 8.67
CA ASN A 105 16.13 -12.11 9.14
C ASN A 105 14.87 -11.74 8.33
N TRP A 106 14.55 -12.54 7.30
CA TRP A 106 13.36 -12.36 6.47
C TRP A 106 12.04 -12.56 7.20
N GLN A 107 12.04 -13.34 8.29
CA GLN A 107 10.83 -13.55 9.09
C GLN A 107 10.40 -12.25 9.77
N ALA A 108 11.35 -11.40 10.17
CA ALA A 108 11.06 -10.11 10.79
C ALA A 108 10.27 -9.18 9.86
N ILE A 109 10.56 -9.17 8.57
CA ILE A 109 9.85 -8.34 7.58
C ILE A 109 8.43 -8.84 7.37
N ILE A 110 8.22 -10.16 7.35
CA ILE A 110 6.89 -10.75 7.22
C ILE A 110 6.06 -10.39 8.45
N VAL A 111 6.63 -10.50 9.66
CA VAL A 111 5.97 -10.11 10.91
C VAL A 111 5.64 -8.62 10.89
N ASP A 112 6.58 -7.76 10.48
CA ASP A 112 6.38 -6.32 10.37
C ASP A 112 5.26 -5.97 9.38
N ALA A 113 5.24 -6.61 8.21
CA ALA A 113 4.16 -6.46 7.24
C ALA A 113 2.79 -6.87 7.81
N VAL A 114 2.72 -7.97 8.57
CA VAL A 114 1.49 -8.41 9.25
C VAL A 114 1.03 -7.37 10.28
N ILE A 115 1.96 -6.83 11.07
CA ILE A 115 1.68 -5.78 12.04
C ILE A 115 1.11 -4.53 11.35
N ILE A 116 1.76 -4.05 10.29
CA ILE A 116 1.30 -2.90 9.50
C ILE A 116 -0.10 -3.14 8.93
N GLY A 117 -0.34 -4.33 8.36
CA GLY A 117 -1.65 -4.70 7.81
C GLY A 117 -2.74 -4.68 8.87
N PHE A 118 -2.45 -5.25 10.05
CA PHE A 118 -3.39 -5.29 11.17
C PHE A 118 -3.66 -3.89 11.76
N MET A 119 -2.63 -3.08 11.96
CA MET A 119 -2.76 -1.69 12.40
C MET A 119 -3.62 -0.87 11.43
N THR A 120 -3.40 -1.05 10.11
CA THR A 120 -4.17 -0.37 9.08
C THR A 120 -5.65 -0.76 9.14
N LEU A 121 -5.95 -2.05 9.33
CA LEU A 121 -7.32 -2.54 9.51
C LEU A 121 -8.02 -1.90 10.72
N LEU A 122 -7.34 -1.87 11.87
CA LEU A 122 -7.91 -1.26 13.08
C LEU A 122 -8.14 0.24 12.89
N ALA A 123 -7.18 0.93 12.26
CA ALA A 123 -7.28 2.36 11.99
C ALA A 123 -8.49 2.69 11.10
N THR A 124 -8.72 1.95 10.01
CA THR A 124 -9.86 2.22 9.11
C THR A 124 -11.20 1.89 9.73
N ILE A 125 -11.29 0.90 10.62
CA ILE A 125 -12.49 0.65 11.42
C ILE A 125 -12.77 1.87 12.31
N GLY A 126 -11.76 2.35 13.04
CA GLY A 126 -11.89 3.54 13.89
C GLY A 126 -12.33 4.78 13.10
N ILE A 127 -11.68 5.04 11.97
CA ILE A 127 -12.02 6.16 11.07
C ILE A 127 -13.48 6.03 10.58
N ALA A 128 -13.88 4.85 10.11
CA ALA A 128 -15.23 4.68 9.58
C ALA A 128 -16.32 4.78 10.65
N LEU A 129 -16.03 4.40 11.90
CA LEU A 129 -16.94 4.63 13.03
C LEU A 129 -17.15 6.12 13.29
N VAL A 130 -16.10 6.95 13.20
CA VAL A 130 -16.19 8.41 13.36
C VAL A 130 -17.00 9.04 12.24
N TYR A 131 -16.69 8.73 10.98
CA TYR A 131 -17.45 9.24 9.83
C TYR A 131 -18.88 8.72 9.76
N GLY A 132 -19.13 7.55 10.36
CA GLY A 132 -20.41 6.89 10.41
C GLY A 132 -21.43 7.46 11.38
N GLN A 133 -20.99 8.30 12.32
CA GLN A 133 -21.88 8.99 13.24
C GLN A 133 -22.65 10.05 12.45
N LYS A 134 -23.92 9.78 12.11
CA LYS A 134 -24.85 10.83 11.67
C LYS A 134 -24.89 11.90 12.76
N LYS A 135 -24.52 13.15 12.43
CA LYS A 135 -24.92 14.29 13.24
C LYS A 135 -26.45 14.34 13.21
N GLU A 136 -27.09 14.19 14.35
CA GLU A 136 -28.51 14.54 14.48
C GLU A 136 -28.65 16.00 14.03
N GLN A 137 -29.35 16.21 12.92
CA GLN A 137 -29.86 17.54 12.62
C GLN A 137 -30.83 17.87 13.76
N PRO A 138 -30.63 18.97 14.51
CA PRO A 138 -31.62 19.38 15.47
C PRO A 138 -32.92 19.53 14.70
N ALA A 139 -33.97 18.86 15.18
CA ALA A 139 -35.30 19.00 14.62
C ALA A 139 -35.61 20.50 14.59
N THR A 140 -35.62 21.10 13.40
CA THR A 140 -36.23 22.40 13.20
C THR A 140 -37.71 22.19 13.42
N GLY A 141 -38.11 22.31 14.68
CA GLY A 141 -39.49 22.38 15.09
C GLY A 141 -40.08 23.74 14.74
N ALA A 142 -41.39 23.69 14.46
CA ALA A 142 -42.32 24.79 14.18
C ALA A 142 -42.29 25.34 12.75
#